data_AF-A0A4R9JJP6-F1
#
_entry.id   AF-A0A4R9JJP6-F1
#
_cell.length_a   1.000
_cell.length_b   1.000
_cell.length_c   1.000
_cell.angle_alpha   90.00
_cell.angle_beta   90.00
_cell.angle_gamma   90.00
#
_symmetry.space_group_name_H-M   'P 1'
#
loop_
_entity.id
_entity.type
_entity.pdbx_description
1 polymer ?
#
loop_
_entity_poly.entity_id
_entity_poly.type
_entity_poly.pdbx_seq_one_letter_code
_entity_poly.pdbx_strand_id
1 'polypeptide(L)'
;MPEDSKIPNKRTKIICTIGPASANRETILNLIYSGMDLARMNFSHSTHDYHKEIFELLRECEQESGKSIGILADLQGPKIRTGKLGTGPLDLKTGDQIAINNKSDFLGTAEEIGCTYQYILNDIDVGHKLLIDDGKLSFVVKSKTKEKAVLETVIGGTLKDNKGINLPGTPISAPALSEKDIEDLQFALSLGVDYIALSFVRRASDLEMARQFMKDSYAGLIAKIERPEAIQNIEEIIDNCDGIMIARGDLGVELDTQYVPIIQKEMITKLNQQGKPVITATQMLETMIDNPRPTRAEASDVANAVMDGTDAVMLSGETASGKYPIETVRTMTSIIQAAEESEIYLSHLRSMDRSEFEVERTALGSAAESISRSINAKAIINFTRSGYSSLLSSEFRPLKPIYSFTPFLGTARKMQLYWGVEAYVMPMMDKFPDMIAFMSKTLKSEGKLKSGDIVVILSGAPGSVAQTVDFIQIHKIK
;
A
#
# COMPACT_ATOMS: atom_id res chain seq x y z
N MET A 1 22.94 -6.53 21.83
CA MET A 1 21.74 -5.93 21.24
C MET A 1 20.92 -5.34 22.37
N PRO A 2 20.72 -4.01 22.43
CA PRO A 2 19.93 -3.38 23.49
C PRO A 2 18.50 -3.92 23.51
N GLU A 3 17.84 -3.94 24.67
CA GLU A 3 16.46 -4.48 24.82
C GLU A 3 15.45 -3.82 23.85
N ASP A 4 15.72 -2.58 23.42
CA ASP A 4 14.93 -1.82 22.43
C ASP A 4 15.11 -2.26 20.96
N SER A 5 15.92 -3.29 20.68
CA SER A 5 16.15 -3.82 19.31
C SER A 5 15.24 -4.99 18.94
N LYS A 6 14.33 -5.41 19.83
CA LYS A 6 13.35 -6.44 19.54
C LYS A 6 12.20 -5.86 18.72
N ILE A 7 12.09 -6.32 17.48
CA ILE A 7 11.01 -5.91 16.59
C ILE A 7 9.66 -6.29 17.20
N PRO A 8 8.67 -5.39 17.18
CA PRO A 8 7.36 -5.66 17.75
C PRO A 8 6.66 -6.85 17.09
N ASN A 9 6.00 -7.66 17.91
CA ASN A 9 5.17 -8.76 17.41
C ASN A 9 3.82 -8.20 16.94
N LYS A 10 3.66 -8.04 15.62
CA LYS A 10 2.43 -7.58 14.96
C LYS A 10 2.22 -8.33 13.65
N ARG A 11 0.97 -8.46 13.20
CA ARG A 11 0.62 -9.15 11.94
C ARG A 11 0.41 -8.18 10.79
N THR A 12 -0.27 -7.08 11.07
CA THR A 12 -0.51 -6.00 10.11
C THR A 12 0.81 -5.29 9.82
N LYS A 13 1.06 -5.08 8.53
CA LYS A 13 2.30 -4.53 8.01
C LYS A 13 2.28 -3.00 8.03
N ILE A 14 3.45 -2.37 8.18
CA ILE A 14 3.60 -0.92 8.16
C ILE A 14 4.46 -0.53 6.96
N ILE A 15 3.89 0.33 6.13
CA ILE A 15 4.59 0.98 5.01
C ILE A 15 4.96 2.39 5.44
N CYS A 16 6.24 2.74 5.41
CA CYS A 16 6.71 4.09 5.70
C CYS A 16 7.19 4.77 4.43
N THR A 17 6.67 5.96 4.14
CA THR A 17 7.21 6.78 3.04
C THR A 17 8.54 7.38 3.47
N ILE A 18 9.58 7.19 2.64
CA ILE A 18 10.90 7.74 2.88
C ILE A 18 11.02 9.11 2.24
N GLY A 19 11.51 10.09 3.01
CA GLY A 19 11.71 11.46 2.56
C GLY A 19 12.73 12.19 3.43
N PRO A 20 12.84 13.53 3.32
CA PRO A 20 13.87 14.31 4.02
C PRO A 20 14.00 14.04 5.52
N ALA A 21 12.91 13.78 6.24
CA ALA A 21 12.94 13.52 7.68
C ALA A 21 13.50 12.12 8.03
N SER A 22 13.47 11.18 7.08
CA SER A 22 13.88 9.79 7.28
C SER A 22 15.01 9.32 6.37
N ALA A 23 15.52 10.17 5.47
CA ALA A 23 16.54 9.85 4.48
C ALA A 23 17.96 9.80 5.07
N ASN A 24 18.14 9.11 6.18
CA ASN A 24 19.45 8.86 6.79
C ASN A 24 19.48 7.49 7.48
N ARG A 25 20.70 6.92 7.58
CA ARG A 25 20.93 5.55 8.09
C ARG A 25 20.32 5.32 9.47
N GLU A 26 20.60 6.22 10.41
CA GLU A 26 20.14 6.09 11.80
C GLU A 26 18.62 6.05 11.88
N THR A 27 17.94 6.94 11.15
CA THR A 27 16.47 7.00 11.17
C THR A 27 15.87 5.77 10.53
N ILE A 28 16.37 5.32 9.37
CA ILE A 28 15.86 4.11 8.70
C ILE A 28 16.00 2.88 9.59
N LEU A 29 17.15 2.68 10.23
CA LEU A 29 17.33 1.57 11.19
C LEU A 29 16.33 1.66 12.33
N ASN A 30 16.12 2.85 12.90
CA ASN A 30 15.11 3.06 13.94
C ASN A 30 13.67 2.81 13.45
N LEU A 31 13.33 3.14 12.20
CA LEU A 31 12.04 2.80 11.60
C LEU A 31 11.86 1.28 11.47
N ILE A 32 12.90 0.56 11.01
CA ILE A 32 12.91 -0.91 10.94
C ILE A 32 12.67 -1.50 12.34
N TYR A 33 13.44 -1.09 13.34
CA TYR A 33 13.30 -1.59 14.71
C TYR A 33 11.95 -1.20 15.36
N SER A 34 11.35 -0.08 14.94
CA SER A 34 10.04 0.35 15.42
C SER A 34 8.87 -0.38 14.74
N GLY A 35 9.11 -1.13 13.65
CA GLY A 35 8.12 -2.00 13.01
C GLY A 35 7.83 -1.74 11.52
N MET A 36 8.67 -0.98 10.81
CA MET A 36 8.55 -0.82 9.35
C MET A 36 8.81 -2.13 8.62
N ASP A 37 7.90 -2.56 7.74
CA ASP A 37 8.04 -3.75 6.89
C ASP A 37 8.34 -3.38 5.43
N LEU A 38 7.77 -2.28 4.94
CA LEU A 38 8.06 -1.74 3.61
C LEU A 38 8.42 -0.25 3.64
N ALA A 39 9.34 0.14 2.76
CA ALA A 39 9.65 1.52 2.46
C ALA A 39 8.96 1.94 1.15
N ARG A 40 8.22 3.05 1.19
CA ARG A 40 7.62 3.67 0.01
C ARG A 40 8.52 4.79 -0.52
N MET A 41 8.84 4.72 -1.80
CA MET A 41 9.49 5.79 -2.56
C MET A 41 8.43 6.47 -3.43
N ASN A 42 8.18 7.76 -3.20
CA ASN A 42 7.16 8.50 -3.93
C ASN A 42 7.77 9.25 -5.12
N PHE A 43 7.47 8.79 -6.34
CA PHE A 43 7.99 9.35 -7.59
C PHE A 43 7.26 10.61 -8.05
N SER A 44 6.27 11.09 -7.30
CA SER A 44 5.66 12.41 -7.53
C SER A 44 6.63 13.57 -7.30
N HIS A 45 7.73 13.32 -6.60
CA HIS A 45 8.73 14.29 -6.19
C HIS A 45 10.14 13.73 -6.37
N SER A 46 11.12 14.61 -6.35
CA SER A 46 12.56 14.28 -6.44
C SER A 46 12.99 13.69 -7.78
N THR A 47 14.31 13.56 -7.95
CA THR A 47 14.95 13.04 -9.16
C THR A 47 15.23 11.55 -9.03
N HIS A 48 15.50 10.88 -10.15
CA HIS A 48 15.96 9.49 -10.17
C HIS A 48 17.24 9.30 -9.35
N ASP A 49 18.20 10.22 -9.41
CA ASP A 49 19.44 10.16 -8.63
C ASP A 49 19.16 10.12 -7.12
N TYR A 50 18.28 10.98 -6.63
CA TYR A 50 17.86 10.95 -5.22
C TYR A 50 17.22 9.62 -4.85
N HIS A 51 16.30 9.11 -5.69
CA HIS A 51 15.65 7.82 -5.46
C HIS A 51 16.65 6.66 -5.46
N LYS A 52 17.70 6.71 -6.29
CA LYS A 52 18.78 5.73 -6.28
C LYS A 52 19.55 5.72 -4.95
N GLU A 53 19.93 6.89 -4.46
CA GLU A 53 20.62 7.03 -3.16
C GLU A 53 19.77 6.46 -2.01
N ILE A 54 18.48 6.76 -2.00
CA ILE A 54 17.54 6.21 -1.00
C ILE A 54 17.44 4.69 -1.11
N PHE A 55 17.35 4.15 -2.32
CA PHE A 55 17.29 2.71 -2.54
C PHE A 55 18.55 2.01 -2.01
N GLU A 56 19.74 2.52 -2.34
CA GLU A 56 21.01 1.97 -1.86
C GLU A 56 21.08 2.00 -0.33
N LEU A 57 20.72 3.12 0.28
CA LEU A 57 20.68 3.27 1.74
C LEU A 57 19.70 2.30 2.41
N LEU A 58 18.52 2.07 1.82
CA LEU A 58 17.55 1.10 2.32
C LEU A 58 18.11 -0.33 2.27
N ARG A 59 18.84 -0.68 1.21
CA ARG A 59 19.49 -2.00 1.08
C ARG A 59 20.64 -2.19 2.05
N GLU A 60 21.41 -1.14 2.35
CA GLU A 60 22.42 -1.20 3.42
C GLU A 60 21.79 -1.43 4.80
N CYS A 61 20.69 -0.72 5.11
CA CYS A 61 19.99 -0.88 6.38
C CYS A 61 19.29 -2.24 6.50
N GLU A 62 18.79 -2.79 5.39
CA GLU A 62 18.25 -4.16 5.31
C GLU A 62 19.32 -5.20 5.72
N GLN A 63 20.55 -5.05 5.19
CA GLN A 63 21.66 -5.93 5.52
C GLN A 63 22.10 -5.79 6.98
N GLU A 64 22.22 -4.56 7.48
CA GLU A 64 22.66 -4.31 8.86
C GLU A 64 21.64 -4.81 9.89
N SER A 65 20.35 -4.59 9.65
CA SER A 65 19.29 -5.05 10.55
C SER A 65 19.07 -6.57 10.48
N GLY A 66 19.52 -7.23 9.41
CA GLY A 66 19.29 -8.65 9.16
C GLY A 66 17.82 -8.98 8.88
N LYS A 67 17.03 -8.00 8.45
CA LYS A 67 15.58 -8.12 8.22
C LYS A 67 15.28 -7.77 6.78
N SER A 68 14.48 -8.59 6.11
CA SER A 68 13.99 -8.28 4.77
C SER A 68 13.05 -7.09 4.82
N ILE A 69 13.28 -6.10 3.96
CA ILE A 69 12.44 -4.89 3.84
C ILE A 69 11.98 -4.78 2.39
N GLY A 70 10.68 -4.71 2.18
CA GLY A 70 10.10 -4.47 0.86
C GLY A 70 10.25 -3.02 0.44
N ILE A 71 10.44 -2.76 -0.85
CA ILE A 71 10.46 -1.40 -1.42
C ILE A 71 9.31 -1.26 -2.41
N LEU A 72 8.46 -0.28 -2.19
CA LEU A 72 7.31 0.07 -3.05
C LEU A 72 7.59 1.41 -3.74
N ALA A 73 7.68 1.40 -5.07
CA ALA A 73 7.74 2.62 -5.88
C ALA A 73 6.32 3.06 -6.24
N ASP A 74 5.93 4.25 -5.80
CA ASP A 74 4.61 4.84 -6.06
C ASP A 74 4.71 5.85 -7.20
N LEU A 75 4.13 5.49 -8.35
CA LEU A 75 4.12 6.31 -9.56
C LEU A 75 3.17 7.49 -9.41
N GLN A 76 3.47 8.59 -10.09
CA GLN A 76 2.73 9.84 -9.93
C GLN A 76 1.31 9.76 -10.52
N GLY A 77 1.17 9.11 -11.67
CA GLY A 77 -0.05 9.11 -12.46
C GLY A 77 -0.34 10.47 -13.13
N PRO A 78 -1.45 10.57 -13.87
CA PRO A 78 -1.84 11.77 -14.61
C PRO A 78 -2.33 12.87 -13.68
N LYS A 79 -1.42 13.61 -13.05
CA LYS A 79 -1.77 14.66 -12.08
C LYS A 79 -2.18 15.96 -12.77
N ILE A 80 -3.46 16.30 -12.71
CA ILE A 80 -4.02 17.56 -13.18
C ILE A 80 -3.73 18.65 -12.15
N ARG A 81 -3.17 19.78 -12.59
CA ARG A 81 -2.82 20.91 -11.71
C ARG A 81 -3.15 22.25 -12.35
N THR A 82 -3.28 23.28 -11.52
CA THR A 82 -3.21 24.67 -11.96
C THR A 82 -1.79 25.02 -12.40
N GLY A 83 -1.66 26.03 -13.27
CA GLY A 83 -0.38 26.61 -13.65
C GLY A 83 0.23 27.50 -12.56
N LYS A 84 1.26 28.25 -12.93
CA LYS A 84 1.84 29.30 -12.07
C LYS A 84 0.97 30.56 -12.12
N LEU A 85 0.90 31.29 -11.01
CA LEU A 85 0.20 32.56 -10.91
C LEU A 85 1.20 33.70 -11.14
N GLY A 86 0.88 34.61 -12.06
CA GLY A 86 1.73 35.76 -12.40
C GLY A 86 1.74 36.83 -11.32
N THR A 87 0.69 36.91 -10.51
CA THR A 87 0.47 37.96 -9.51
C THR A 87 0.62 37.46 -8.07
N GLY A 88 1.15 36.24 -7.87
CA GLY A 88 1.17 35.57 -6.57
C GLY A 88 -0.18 34.91 -6.22
N PRO A 89 -0.38 34.49 -4.96
CA PRO A 89 -1.60 33.83 -4.53
C PRO A 89 -2.86 34.66 -4.80
N LEU A 90 -3.95 33.99 -5.19
CA LEU A 90 -5.23 34.62 -5.49
C LEU A 90 -6.24 34.29 -4.40
N ASP A 91 -6.88 35.30 -3.83
CA ASP A 91 -7.96 35.13 -2.86
C ASP A 91 -9.32 35.19 -3.57
N LEU A 92 -10.00 34.05 -3.62
CA LEU A 92 -11.28 33.87 -4.29
C LEU A 92 -12.41 33.80 -3.26
N LYS A 93 -13.49 34.56 -3.47
CA LYS A 93 -14.69 34.53 -2.63
C LYS A 93 -15.79 33.73 -3.29
N THR A 94 -16.70 33.19 -2.50
CA THR A 94 -17.91 32.53 -3.01
C THR A 94 -18.69 33.49 -3.91
N GLY A 95 -19.06 33.00 -5.10
CA GLY A 95 -19.72 33.75 -6.16
C GLY A 95 -18.76 34.39 -7.17
N ASP A 96 -17.45 34.49 -6.87
CA ASP A 96 -16.49 35.04 -7.81
C ASP A 96 -16.36 34.13 -9.04
N GLN A 97 -16.14 34.74 -10.21
CA GLN A 97 -15.91 34.04 -11.45
C GLN A 97 -14.45 34.12 -11.87
N ILE A 98 -13.91 32.99 -12.30
CA ILE A 98 -12.56 32.87 -12.85
C ILE A 98 -12.59 31.92 -14.04
N ALA A 99 -11.81 32.22 -15.08
CA ALA A 99 -11.69 31.33 -16.22
C ALA A 99 -10.55 30.32 -16.02
N ILE A 100 -10.71 29.11 -16.58
CA ILE A 100 -9.64 28.12 -16.70
C ILE A 100 -9.40 27.80 -18.17
N ASN A 101 -8.13 27.79 -18.57
CA ASN A 101 -7.69 27.37 -19.90
C ASN A 101 -6.80 26.12 -19.80
N ASN A 102 -6.43 25.54 -20.95
CA ASN A 102 -5.62 24.33 -21.04
C ASN A 102 -4.12 24.60 -21.35
N LYS A 103 -3.63 25.82 -21.05
CA LYS A 103 -2.27 26.27 -21.31
C LYS A 103 -1.47 26.28 -20.00
N SER A 104 -0.56 25.33 -19.85
CA SER A 104 0.23 25.17 -18.62
C SER A 104 1.21 26.31 -18.35
N ASP A 105 1.65 26.98 -19.41
CA ASP A 105 2.58 28.11 -19.40
C ASP A 105 1.89 29.47 -19.19
N PHE A 106 0.55 29.50 -19.17
CA PHE A 106 -0.20 30.71 -18.87
C PHE A 106 0.01 31.13 -17.42
N LEU A 107 0.53 32.35 -17.23
CA LEU A 107 0.67 32.96 -15.91
C LEU A 107 -0.69 33.47 -15.43
N GLY A 108 -1.25 32.79 -14.44
CA GLY A 108 -2.60 33.07 -13.93
C GLY A 108 -2.75 34.47 -13.34
N THR A 109 -3.95 35.04 -13.49
CA THR A 109 -4.38 36.34 -12.96
C THR A 109 -5.69 36.16 -12.17
N ALA A 110 -6.25 37.25 -11.63
CA ALA A 110 -7.54 37.21 -10.94
C ALA A 110 -8.70 36.74 -11.84
N GLU A 111 -8.55 36.86 -13.16
CA GLU A 111 -9.59 36.56 -14.15
C GLU A 111 -9.42 35.20 -14.83
N GLU A 112 -8.20 34.66 -14.92
CA GLU A 112 -7.92 33.44 -15.67
C GLU A 112 -6.73 32.67 -15.10
N ILE A 113 -6.83 31.33 -15.05
CA ILE A 113 -5.76 30.43 -14.64
C ILE A 113 -5.47 29.37 -15.71
N GLY A 114 -4.20 28.98 -15.81
CA GLY A 114 -3.76 27.87 -16.65
C GLY A 114 -3.98 26.51 -15.98
N CYS A 115 -4.08 25.47 -16.79
CA CYS A 115 -4.12 24.07 -16.36
C CYS A 115 -3.04 23.25 -17.07
N THR A 116 -2.43 22.31 -16.36
CA THR A 116 -1.45 21.37 -16.93
C THR A 116 -2.09 20.32 -17.84
N TYR A 117 -3.41 20.12 -17.74
CA TYR A 117 -4.10 19.08 -18.46
C TYR A 117 -4.72 19.59 -19.76
N GLN A 118 -4.12 19.21 -20.89
CA GLN A 118 -4.48 19.71 -22.21
C GLN A 118 -5.93 19.39 -22.62
N TYR A 119 -6.50 18.29 -22.10
CA TYR A 119 -7.85 17.85 -22.41
C TYR A 119 -8.92 18.38 -21.45
N ILE A 120 -8.56 19.23 -20.48
CA ILE A 120 -9.51 19.69 -19.44
C ILE A 120 -10.80 20.28 -20.03
N LEU A 121 -10.70 21.08 -21.10
CA LEU A 121 -11.87 21.71 -21.74
C LEU A 121 -12.74 20.74 -22.54
N ASN A 122 -12.18 19.59 -22.95
CA ASN A 122 -12.92 18.54 -23.63
C ASN A 122 -13.69 17.70 -22.61
N ASP A 123 -13.08 17.41 -21.46
CA ASP A 123 -13.62 16.49 -20.46
C ASP A 123 -14.68 17.15 -19.56
N ILE A 124 -14.56 18.45 -19.26
CA ILE A 124 -15.54 19.14 -18.42
C ILE A 124 -16.72 19.67 -19.22
N ASP A 125 -17.92 19.62 -18.63
CA ASP A 125 -19.14 20.23 -19.17
C ASP A 125 -19.77 21.22 -18.18
N VAL A 126 -20.68 22.05 -18.69
CA VAL A 126 -21.44 23.00 -17.87
C VAL A 126 -22.18 22.24 -16.76
N GLY A 127 -22.00 22.70 -15.52
CA GLY A 127 -22.52 22.06 -14.31
C GLY A 127 -21.55 21.10 -13.62
N HIS A 128 -20.43 20.72 -14.27
CA HIS A 128 -19.42 19.89 -13.61
C HIS A 128 -18.73 20.63 -12.47
N LYS A 129 -18.30 19.88 -11.47
CA LYS A 129 -17.54 20.39 -10.32
C LYS A 129 -16.04 20.34 -10.60
N LEU A 130 -15.35 21.39 -10.21
CA LEU A 130 -13.88 21.44 -10.14
C LEU A 130 -13.49 21.63 -8.68
N LEU A 131 -12.62 20.78 -8.17
CA LEU A 131 -12.06 20.90 -6.83
C LEU A 131 -10.58 21.22 -6.93
N ILE A 132 -10.08 22.19 -6.17
CA ILE A 132 -8.67 22.60 -6.20
C ILE A 132 -8.08 22.57 -4.79
N ASP A 133 -6.81 22.15 -4.69
CA ASP A 133 -6.07 22.02 -3.43
C ASP A 133 -6.77 21.06 -2.45
N ASP A 134 -6.98 19.82 -2.91
CA ASP A 134 -7.61 18.73 -2.15
C ASP A 134 -9.03 19.09 -1.68
N GLY A 135 -9.78 19.80 -2.54
CA GLY A 135 -11.16 20.20 -2.27
C GLY A 135 -11.34 21.43 -1.37
N LYS A 136 -10.25 22.09 -0.95
CA LYS A 136 -10.34 23.35 -0.17
C LYS A 136 -11.02 24.47 -0.95
N LEU A 137 -10.81 24.50 -2.25
CA LEU A 137 -11.51 25.37 -3.18
C LEU A 137 -12.45 24.54 -4.04
N SER A 138 -13.67 25.02 -4.25
CA SER A 138 -14.67 24.33 -5.06
C SER A 138 -15.30 25.28 -6.06
N PHE A 139 -15.46 24.79 -7.28
CA PHE A 139 -15.97 25.53 -8.41
C PHE A 139 -17.03 24.73 -9.16
N VAL A 140 -17.91 25.44 -9.86
CA VAL A 140 -18.83 24.86 -10.84
C VAL A 140 -18.61 25.51 -12.20
N VAL A 141 -18.59 24.69 -13.26
CA VAL A 141 -18.47 25.20 -14.64
C VAL A 141 -19.78 25.89 -15.04
N LYS A 142 -19.74 27.19 -15.31
CA LYS A 142 -20.91 28.00 -15.72
C LYS A 142 -21.09 28.05 -17.23
N SER A 143 -20.00 28.15 -17.96
CA SER A 143 -19.98 28.18 -19.42
C SER A 143 -18.63 27.67 -19.94
N LYS A 144 -18.60 27.15 -21.16
CA LYS A 144 -17.35 26.75 -21.81
C LYS A 144 -17.32 27.19 -23.27
N THR A 145 -16.14 27.58 -23.73
CA THR A 145 -15.80 27.75 -25.14
C THR A 145 -14.73 26.73 -25.51
N LYS A 146 -14.24 26.78 -26.75
CA LYS A 146 -13.09 25.95 -27.16
C LYS A 146 -11.77 26.37 -26.50
N GLU A 147 -11.69 27.59 -25.97
CA GLU A 147 -10.44 28.18 -25.47
C GLU A 147 -10.37 28.21 -23.94
N LYS A 148 -11.51 28.33 -23.26
CA LYS A 148 -11.60 28.38 -21.80
C LYS A 148 -12.97 28.02 -21.27
N ALA A 149 -13.02 27.65 -19.99
CA ALA A 149 -14.26 27.48 -19.23
C ALA A 149 -14.36 28.54 -18.13
N VAL A 150 -15.54 29.11 -17.93
CA VAL A 150 -15.82 30.03 -16.82
C VAL A 150 -16.29 29.21 -15.63
N LEU A 151 -15.60 29.38 -14.51
CA LEU A 151 -15.87 28.74 -13.24
C LEU A 151 -16.52 29.76 -12.30
N GLU A 152 -17.54 29.34 -11.56
CA GLU A 152 -18.07 30.09 -10.41
C GLU A 152 -17.61 29.42 -9.13
N THR A 153 -17.06 30.23 -8.22
CA THR A 153 -16.53 29.79 -6.93
C THR A 153 -17.68 29.43 -6.00
N VAL A 154 -17.78 28.16 -5.62
CA VAL A 154 -18.72 27.66 -4.62
C VAL A 154 -18.11 27.81 -3.22
N ILE A 155 -16.87 27.34 -3.05
CA ILE A 155 -16.09 27.47 -1.82
C ILE A 155 -14.83 28.26 -2.14
N GLY A 156 -14.74 29.47 -1.57
CA GLY A 156 -13.61 30.36 -1.73
C GLY A 156 -12.42 30.03 -0.82
N GLY A 157 -11.32 30.76 -1.01
CA GLY A 157 -10.06 30.57 -0.30
C GLY A 157 -8.88 31.11 -1.10
N THR A 158 -7.66 30.84 -0.62
CA THR A 158 -6.43 31.25 -1.28
C THR A 158 -5.92 30.17 -2.24
N LEU A 159 -5.96 30.45 -3.55
CA LEU A 159 -5.32 29.66 -4.58
C LEU A 159 -3.82 29.99 -4.67
N LYS A 160 -2.98 28.97 -4.75
CA LYS A 160 -1.53 29.08 -4.95
C LYS A 160 -1.12 28.38 -6.26
N ASP A 161 0.17 28.45 -6.58
CA ASP A 161 0.73 27.78 -7.76
C ASP A 161 0.62 26.25 -7.70
N ASN A 162 0.48 25.63 -8.88
CA ASN A 162 0.65 24.18 -9.07
C ASN A 162 -0.22 23.30 -8.16
N LYS A 163 -1.42 23.78 -7.82
CA LYS A 163 -2.37 23.07 -6.96
C LYS A 163 -3.09 21.99 -7.74
N GLY A 164 -3.29 20.83 -7.11
CA GLY A 164 -4.01 19.71 -7.70
C GLY A 164 -5.44 20.11 -8.05
N ILE A 165 -5.92 19.61 -9.19
CA ILE A 165 -7.31 19.74 -9.62
C ILE A 165 -7.91 18.34 -9.64
N ASN A 166 -9.06 18.20 -8.98
CA ASN A 166 -9.90 17.02 -9.00
C ASN A 166 -11.19 17.34 -9.76
N LEU A 167 -11.70 16.34 -10.46
CA LEU A 167 -12.87 16.48 -11.34
C LEU A 167 -13.89 15.38 -11.00
N PRO A 168 -14.60 15.53 -9.85
CA PRO A 168 -15.56 14.54 -9.39
C PRO A 168 -16.64 14.25 -10.43
N GLY A 169 -16.85 12.97 -10.71
CA GLY A 169 -17.86 12.50 -11.67
C GLY A 169 -17.56 12.84 -13.13
N THR A 170 -16.40 13.40 -13.45
CA THR A 170 -15.98 13.68 -14.82
C THR A 170 -15.03 12.60 -15.32
N PRO A 171 -15.37 11.86 -16.40
CA PRO A 171 -14.45 10.93 -17.02
C PRO A 171 -13.21 11.64 -17.55
N ILE A 172 -12.03 11.17 -17.16
CA ILE A 172 -10.75 11.77 -17.57
C ILE A 172 -10.18 11.06 -18.79
N SER A 173 -9.86 11.79 -19.84
CA SER A 173 -9.29 11.24 -21.09
C SER A 173 -7.80 10.91 -20.99
N ALA A 174 -7.15 11.25 -19.87
CA ALA A 174 -5.72 11.02 -19.67
C ALA A 174 -5.38 9.52 -19.69
N PRO A 175 -4.23 9.14 -20.28
CA PRO A 175 -3.73 7.78 -20.16
C PRO A 175 -3.42 7.46 -18.69
N ALA A 176 -3.51 6.18 -18.33
CA ALA A 176 -3.20 5.74 -16.98
C ALA A 176 -1.71 5.92 -16.61
N LEU A 177 -0.83 5.82 -17.61
CA LEU A 177 0.59 6.10 -17.49
C LEU A 177 0.94 7.33 -18.34
N SER A 178 1.53 8.34 -17.71
CA SER A 178 2.19 9.43 -18.43
C SER A 178 3.56 9.00 -18.96
N GLU A 179 4.16 9.78 -19.86
CA GLU A 179 5.53 9.55 -20.32
C GLU A 179 6.52 9.48 -19.14
N LYS A 180 6.37 10.40 -18.19
CA LYS A 180 7.12 10.40 -16.93
C LYS A 180 6.91 9.11 -16.13
N ASP A 181 5.67 8.63 -16.00
CA ASP A 181 5.41 7.38 -15.26
C ASP A 181 6.07 6.17 -15.93
N ILE A 182 6.17 6.15 -17.26
CA ILE A 182 6.89 5.07 -17.98
C ILE A 182 8.39 5.13 -17.66
N GLU A 183 8.99 6.32 -17.69
CA GLU A 183 10.40 6.52 -17.32
C GLU A 183 10.66 6.13 -15.85
N ASP A 184 9.82 6.59 -14.93
CA ASP A 184 9.89 6.27 -13.51
C ASP A 184 9.72 4.76 -13.26
N LEU A 185 8.77 4.13 -13.94
CA LEU A 185 8.53 2.69 -13.87
C LEU A 185 9.77 1.92 -14.31
N GLN A 186 10.32 2.22 -15.48
CA GLN A 186 11.52 1.55 -15.99
C GLN A 186 12.71 1.74 -15.06
N PHE A 187 12.91 2.96 -14.55
CA PHE A 187 13.95 3.25 -13.58
C PHE A 187 13.77 2.46 -12.28
N ALA A 188 12.57 2.47 -11.68
CA ALA A 188 12.28 1.73 -10.46
C ALA A 188 12.50 0.21 -10.63
N LEU A 189 12.06 -0.35 -11.76
CA LEU A 189 12.30 -1.75 -12.10
C LEU A 189 13.80 -2.05 -12.25
N SER A 190 14.59 -1.13 -12.82
CA SER A 190 16.04 -1.29 -12.96
C SER A 190 16.79 -1.32 -11.62
N LEU A 191 16.24 -0.65 -10.58
CA LEU A 191 16.77 -0.75 -9.22
C LEU A 191 16.46 -2.11 -8.58
N GLY A 192 15.39 -2.78 -9.02
CA GLY A 192 14.90 -4.01 -8.43
C GLY A 192 14.00 -3.80 -7.21
N VAL A 193 13.11 -2.79 -7.28
CA VAL A 193 12.03 -2.61 -6.31
C VAL A 193 11.11 -3.83 -6.24
N ASP A 194 10.44 -4.01 -5.11
CA ASP A 194 9.63 -5.19 -4.84
C ASP A 194 8.16 -5.01 -5.28
N TYR A 195 7.69 -3.76 -5.30
CA TYR A 195 6.34 -3.38 -5.73
C TYR A 195 6.34 -2.07 -6.54
N ILE A 196 5.43 -2.00 -7.50
CA ILE A 196 5.02 -0.78 -8.21
C ILE A 196 3.59 -0.47 -7.80
N ALA A 197 3.31 0.75 -7.35
CA ALA A 197 1.96 1.24 -7.13
C ALA A 197 1.56 2.20 -8.26
N LEU A 198 0.49 1.84 -8.97
CA LEU A 198 -0.05 2.61 -10.09
C LEU A 198 -1.19 3.51 -9.60
N SER A 199 -1.00 4.82 -9.76
CA SER A 199 -2.00 5.85 -9.39
C SER A 199 -3.13 5.94 -10.41
N PHE A 200 -4.29 6.45 -9.97
CA PHE A 200 -5.49 6.72 -10.77
C PHE A 200 -5.97 5.53 -11.63
N VAL A 201 -5.84 4.30 -11.12
CA VAL A 201 -6.37 3.11 -11.79
C VAL A 201 -7.88 3.21 -11.85
N ARG A 202 -8.48 2.93 -13.02
CA ARG A 202 -9.94 2.98 -13.20
C ARG A 202 -10.54 1.68 -13.71
N ARG A 203 -9.73 0.84 -14.35
CA ARG A 203 -10.14 -0.38 -15.08
C ARG A 203 -8.97 -1.33 -15.26
N ALA A 204 -9.25 -2.58 -15.59
CA ALA A 204 -8.24 -3.62 -15.82
C ALA A 204 -7.19 -3.24 -16.87
N SER A 205 -7.60 -2.61 -17.98
CA SER A 205 -6.68 -2.23 -19.07
C SER A 205 -5.56 -1.27 -18.64
N ASP A 206 -5.80 -0.48 -17.60
CA ASP A 206 -4.78 0.43 -17.05
C ASP A 206 -3.63 -0.39 -16.41
N LEU A 207 -3.96 -1.50 -15.74
CA LEU A 207 -2.99 -2.42 -15.14
C LEU A 207 -2.30 -3.28 -16.19
N GLU A 208 -3.04 -3.75 -17.20
CA GLU A 208 -2.47 -4.51 -18.31
C GLU A 208 -1.37 -3.71 -19.03
N MET A 209 -1.59 -2.41 -19.22
CA MET A 209 -0.59 -1.50 -19.80
C MET A 209 0.68 -1.47 -18.95
N ALA A 210 0.58 -1.28 -17.64
CA ALA A 210 1.74 -1.31 -16.74
C ALA A 210 2.45 -2.67 -16.76
N ARG A 211 1.69 -3.78 -16.78
CA ARG A 211 2.26 -5.15 -16.85
C ARG A 211 3.10 -5.38 -18.11
N GLN A 212 2.81 -4.70 -19.22
CA GLN A 212 3.64 -4.82 -20.42
C GLN A 212 5.09 -4.39 -20.20
N PHE A 213 5.31 -3.39 -19.33
CA PHE A 213 6.64 -2.90 -18.96
C PHE A 213 7.29 -3.73 -17.84
N MET A 214 6.52 -4.56 -17.13
CA MET A 214 6.98 -5.35 -15.97
C MET A 214 7.28 -6.81 -16.30
N LYS A 215 7.21 -7.25 -17.56
CA LYS A 215 7.29 -8.68 -17.96
C LYS A 215 8.52 -9.42 -17.43
N ASP A 216 9.66 -8.76 -17.38
CA ASP A 216 10.93 -9.35 -16.93
C ASP A 216 11.23 -9.07 -15.45
N SER A 217 10.28 -8.45 -14.73
CA SER A 217 10.42 -8.12 -13.33
C SER A 217 9.67 -9.10 -12.43
N TYR A 218 10.18 -9.29 -11.22
CA TYR A 218 9.48 -10.01 -10.15
C TYR A 218 8.54 -9.09 -9.34
N ALA A 219 8.62 -7.78 -9.54
CA ALA A 219 7.88 -6.78 -8.76
C ALA A 219 6.37 -7.03 -8.83
N GLY A 220 5.68 -6.85 -7.70
CA GLY A 220 4.21 -6.88 -7.68
C GLY A 220 3.61 -5.57 -8.17
N LEU A 221 2.44 -5.63 -8.80
CA LEU A 221 1.67 -4.47 -9.23
C LEU A 221 0.52 -4.18 -8.25
N ILE A 222 0.56 -3.01 -7.60
CA ILE A 222 -0.45 -2.52 -6.67
C ILE A 222 -1.33 -1.50 -7.40
N ALA A 223 -2.65 -1.72 -7.42
CA ALA A 223 -3.60 -0.74 -7.97
C ALA A 223 -4.00 0.26 -6.88
N LYS A 224 -3.85 1.57 -7.13
CA LYS A 224 -4.35 2.61 -6.22
C LYS A 224 -5.77 3.00 -6.61
N ILE A 225 -6.68 2.84 -5.65
CA ILE A 225 -8.10 3.16 -5.80
C ILE A 225 -8.32 4.58 -5.28
N GLU A 226 -8.37 5.51 -6.22
CA GLU A 226 -8.48 6.97 -5.99
C GLU A 226 -9.73 7.56 -6.65
N ARG A 227 -10.42 6.75 -7.46
CA ARG A 227 -11.44 7.22 -8.42
C ARG A 227 -12.74 6.41 -8.29
N PRO A 228 -13.92 7.04 -8.44
CA PRO A 228 -15.21 6.35 -8.39
C PRO A 228 -15.33 5.22 -9.43
N GLU A 229 -14.78 5.39 -10.62
CA GLU A 229 -14.81 4.39 -11.69
C GLU A 229 -14.10 3.09 -11.28
N ALA A 230 -13.03 3.20 -10.50
CA ALA A 230 -12.28 2.05 -10.00
C ALA A 230 -13.10 1.20 -9.03
N ILE A 231 -14.00 1.82 -8.27
CA ILE A 231 -14.92 1.10 -7.36
C ILE A 231 -15.95 0.32 -8.18
N GLN A 232 -16.47 0.91 -9.26
CA GLN A 232 -17.42 0.25 -10.16
C GLN A 232 -16.79 -0.97 -10.86
N ASN A 233 -15.50 -0.86 -11.22
CA ASN A 233 -14.73 -1.89 -11.91
C ASN A 233 -13.87 -2.74 -10.95
N ILE A 234 -14.17 -2.76 -9.65
CA ILE A 234 -13.25 -3.31 -8.65
C ILE A 234 -12.94 -4.79 -8.90
N GLU A 235 -13.91 -5.57 -9.39
CA GLU A 235 -13.74 -7.01 -9.63
C GLU A 235 -12.68 -7.29 -10.70
N GLU A 236 -12.76 -6.65 -11.87
CA GLU A 236 -11.75 -6.80 -12.92
C GLU A 236 -10.37 -6.24 -12.52
N ILE A 237 -10.34 -5.20 -11.67
CA ILE A 237 -9.11 -4.63 -11.13
C ILE A 237 -8.42 -5.62 -10.20
N ILE A 238 -9.16 -6.27 -9.30
CA ILE A 238 -8.61 -7.27 -8.38
C ILE A 238 -7.99 -8.44 -9.14
N ASP A 239 -8.63 -8.90 -10.21
CA ASP A 239 -8.13 -10.00 -11.04
C ASP A 239 -6.79 -9.68 -11.72
N ASN A 240 -6.55 -8.40 -12.03
CA ASN A 240 -5.39 -7.95 -12.80
C ASN A 240 -4.24 -7.33 -11.97
N CYS A 241 -4.41 -7.18 -10.66
CA CYS A 241 -3.38 -6.66 -9.75
C CYS A 241 -2.83 -7.74 -8.79
N ASP A 242 -1.69 -7.46 -8.17
CA ASP A 242 -1.10 -8.29 -7.12
C ASP A 242 -1.46 -7.80 -5.70
N GLY A 243 -2.18 -6.67 -5.61
CA GLY A 243 -2.71 -6.07 -4.40
C GLY A 243 -3.36 -4.71 -4.68
N ILE A 244 -4.07 -4.18 -3.70
CA ILE A 244 -4.77 -2.89 -3.81
C ILE A 244 -4.32 -1.94 -2.71
N MET A 245 -4.19 -0.66 -3.05
CA MET A 245 -4.03 0.44 -2.09
C MET A 245 -5.27 1.33 -2.11
N ILE A 246 -5.93 1.46 -0.97
CA ILE A 246 -7.10 2.31 -0.78
C ILE A 246 -6.60 3.69 -0.34
N ALA A 247 -6.58 4.65 -1.26
CA ALA A 247 -6.10 6.01 -1.02
C ALA A 247 -7.25 6.92 -0.58
N ARG A 248 -7.49 6.96 0.73
CA ARG A 248 -8.70 7.56 1.33
C ARG A 248 -8.78 9.08 1.16
N GLY A 249 -7.63 9.76 1.19
CA GLY A 249 -7.53 11.20 0.96
C GLY A 249 -8.00 11.56 -0.44
N ASP A 250 -7.43 10.92 -1.47
CA ASP A 250 -7.82 11.14 -2.86
C ASP A 250 -9.28 10.72 -3.10
N LEU A 251 -9.68 9.57 -2.57
CA LEU A 251 -11.04 9.08 -2.72
C LEU A 251 -12.08 9.99 -2.03
N GLY A 252 -11.74 10.57 -0.88
CA GLY A 252 -12.58 11.51 -0.14
C GLY A 252 -12.68 12.90 -0.78
N VAL A 253 -11.84 13.21 -1.78
CA VAL A 253 -12.01 14.39 -2.64
C VAL A 253 -13.00 14.09 -3.77
N GLU A 254 -12.97 12.88 -4.32
CA GLU A 254 -13.82 12.47 -5.45
C GLU A 254 -15.23 11.98 -5.03
N LEU A 255 -15.40 11.55 -3.78
CA LEU A 255 -16.64 11.04 -3.21
C LEU A 255 -17.04 11.81 -1.94
N ASP A 256 -18.32 11.77 -1.60
CA ASP A 256 -18.75 12.33 -0.31
C ASP A 256 -18.11 11.53 0.85
N THR A 257 -17.52 12.26 1.81
CA THR A 257 -16.69 11.71 2.88
C THR A 257 -17.40 10.64 3.73
N GLN A 258 -18.72 10.72 3.89
CA GLN A 258 -19.48 9.72 4.66
C GLN A 258 -19.49 8.32 4.04
N TYR A 259 -19.23 8.19 2.73
CA TYR A 259 -19.20 6.89 2.05
C TYR A 259 -17.82 6.23 2.05
N VAL A 260 -16.75 7.00 2.25
CA VAL A 260 -15.36 6.48 2.21
C VAL A 260 -15.14 5.32 3.19
N PRO A 261 -15.59 5.38 4.47
CA PRO A 261 -15.42 4.26 5.39
C PRO A 261 -16.21 3.00 4.99
N ILE A 262 -17.37 3.17 4.35
CA ILE A 262 -18.20 2.04 3.90
C ILE A 262 -17.48 1.32 2.75
N ILE A 263 -17.02 2.08 1.76
CA ILE A 263 -16.32 1.55 0.60
C ILE A 263 -15.00 0.87 1.02
N GLN A 264 -14.26 1.45 1.97
CA GLN A 264 -13.07 0.81 2.54
C GLN A 264 -13.38 -0.60 3.05
N LYS A 265 -14.41 -0.74 3.89
CA LYS A 265 -14.80 -2.03 4.48
C LYS A 265 -15.22 -3.05 3.43
N GLU A 266 -16.03 -2.62 2.46
CA GLU A 266 -16.47 -3.48 1.37
C GLU A 266 -15.30 -3.96 0.50
N MET A 267 -14.37 -3.07 0.15
CA MET A 267 -13.19 -3.41 -0.63
C MET A 267 -12.24 -4.35 0.12
N ILE A 268 -11.92 -4.05 1.38
CA ILE A 268 -11.07 -4.92 2.21
C ILE A 268 -11.70 -6.31 2.34
N THR A 269 -13.02 -6.39 2.54
CA THR A 269 -13.75 -7.67 2.60
C THR A 269 -13.59 -8.45 1.29
N LYS A 270 -13.88 -7.84 0.14
CA LYS A 270 -13.71 -8.48 -1.19
C LYS A 270 -12.27 -8.94 -1.43
N LEU A 271 -11.28 -8.13 -1.07
CA LEU A 271 -9.85 -8.45 -1.23
C LEU A 271 -9.42 -9.63 -0.36
N ASN A 272 -9.86 -9.64 0.90
CA ASN A 272 -9.60 -10.75 1.84
C ASN A 272 -10.23 -12.07 1.37
N GLN A 273 -11.40 -12.02 0.73
CA GLN A 273 -12.06 -13.18 0.14
C GLN A 273 -11.33 -13.75 -1.07
N GLN A 274 -10.56 -12.93 -1.79
CA GLN A 274 -9.78 -13.37 -2.95
C GLN A 274 -8.30 -13.63 -2.64
N GLY A 275 -7.89 -13.44 -1.37
CA GLY A 275 -6.50 -13.60 -0.93
C GLY A 275 -5.55 -12.55 -1.54
N LYS A 276 -6.06 -11.35 -1.81
CA LYS A 276 -5.31 -10.25 -2.43
C LYS A 276 -4.90 -9.25 -1.35
N PRO A 277 -3.59 -8.94 -1.20
CA PRO A 277 -3.13 -7.99 -0.19
C PRO A 277 -3.77 -6.61 -0.35
N VAL A 278 -4.15 -6.01 0.77
CA VAL A 278 -4.71 -4.66 0.79
C VAL A 278 -3.92 -3.71 1.70
N ILE A 279 -3.70 -2.49 1.21
CA ILE A 279 -3.03 -1.39 1.90
C ILE A 279 -4.06 -0.31 2.18
N THR A 280 -4.26 0.04 3.45
CA THR A 280 -5.04 1.23 3.82
C THR A 280 -4.08 2.42 3.92
N ALA A 281 -4.32 3.44 3.09
CA ALA A 281 -3.38 4.55 2.88
C ALA A 281 -4.01 5.91 3.15
N THR A 282 -3.14 6.90 3.45
CA THR A 282 -3.41 8.32 3.72
C THR A 282 -4.26 8.59 4.98
N GLN A 283 -4.13 9.77 5.58
CA GLN A 283 -4.92 10.20 6.76
C GLN A 283 -4.88 9.22 7.94
N MET A 284 -3.76 8.54 8.17
CA MET A 284 -3.65 7.56 9.27
C MET A 284 -3.30 8.25 10.59
N LEU A 285 -2.15 8.92 10.67
CA LEU A 285 -1.66 9.63 11.86
C LEU A 285 -1.18 11.04 11.48
N GLU A 286 -1.89 11.71 10.57
CA GLU A 286 -1.47 12.96 9.92
C GLU A 286 -1.04 14.06 10.90
N THR A 287 -1.72 14.20 12.04
CA THR A 287 -1.36 15.19 13.05
C THR A 287 0.03 14.96 13.65
N MET A 288 0.59 13.75 13.53
CA MET A 288 1.94 13.42 13.99
C MET A 288 3.06 13.96 13.09
N ILE A 289 2.73 14.55 11.94
CA ILE A 289 3.68 15.38 11.18
C ILE A 289 4.24 16.48 12.10
N ASP A 290 3.38 17.12 12.88
CA ASP A 290 3.72 18.27 13.72
C ASP A 290 3.66 17.99 15.22
N ASN A 291 3.04 16.89 15.64
CA ASN A 291 2.80 16.58 17.05
C ASN A 291 3.41 15.22 17.44
N PRO A 292 3.90 15.07 18.68
CA PRO A 292 4.49 13.81 19.14
C PRO A 292 3.45 12.71 19.47
N ARG A 293 2.14 13.02 19.38
CA ARG A 293 1.04 12.09 19.65
C ARG A 293 -0.13 12.36 18.71
N PRO A 294 -0.88 11.32 18.30
CA PRO A 294 -2.03 11.48 17.44
C PRO A 294 -3.26 11.86 18.27
N THR A 295 -4.32 12.24 17.57
CA THR A 295 -5.65 12.38 18.15
C THR A 295 -6.28 11.02 18.45
N ARG A 296 -7.31 11.00 19.30
CA ARG A 296 -8.12 9.80 19.54
C ARG A 296 -8.86 9.32 18.28
N ALA A 297 -9.22 10.25 17.40
CA ALA A 297 -9.90 9.95 16.14
C ALA A 297 -8.97 9.17 15.20
N GLU A 298 -7.74 9.63 15.01
CA GLU A 298 -6.72 8.93 14.21
C GLU A 298 -6.37 7.56 14.79
N ALA A 299 -6.19 7.46 16.11
CA ALA A 299 -5.95 6.16 16.75
C ALA A 299 -7.11 5.17 16.53
N SER A 300 -8.36 5.66 16.60
CA SER A 300 -9.54 4.84 16.30
C SER A 300 -9.59 4.44 14.82
N ASP A 301 -9.21 5.32 13.91
CA ASP A 301 -9.23 5.08 12.48
C ASP A 301 -8.22 3.99 12.07
N VAL A 302 -6.99 4.08 12.60
CA VAL A 302 -5.97 3.03 12.42
C VAL A 302 -6.46 1.69 12.98
N ALA A 303 -7.02 1.67 14.20
CA ALA A 303 -7.52 0.44 14.80
C ALA A 303 -8.67 -0.17 13.96
N ASN A 304 -9.56 0.67 13.43
CA ASN A 304 -10.64 0.21 12.55
C ASN A 304 -10.11 -0.37 11.25
N ALA A 305 -9.08 0.21 10.62
CA ALA A 305 -8.47 -0.37 9.42
C ALA A 305 -7.90 -1.78 9.67
N VAL A 306 -7.29 -2.00 10.86
CA VAL A 306 -6.84 -3.33 11.30
C VAL A 306 -8.02 -4.27 11.50
N MET A 307 -9.07 -3.82 12.18
CA MET A 307 -10.28 -4.63 12.42
C MET A 307 -11.05 -4.97 11.15
N ASP A 308 -11.00 -4.09 10.15
CA ASP A 308 -11.57 -4.34 8.82
C ASP A 308 -10.81 -5.45 8.08
N GLY A 309 -9.57 -5.73 8.50
CA GLY A 309 -8.74 -6.83 7.99
C GLY A 309 -7.70 -6.40 6.96
N THR A 310 -7.21 -5.16 7.04
CA THR A 310 -6.14 -4.67 6.16
C THR A 310 -4.85 -5.50 6.32
N ASP A 311 -4.13 -5.79 5.23
CA ASP A 311 -2.82 -6.44 5.34
C ASP A 311 -1.75 -5.46 5.80
N ALA A 312 -1.85 -4.22 5.34
CA ALA A 312 -0.92 -3.15 5.68
C ALA A 312 -1.60 -1.80 5.91
N VAL A 313 -0.93 -0.96 6.68
CA VAL A 313 -1.24 0.46 6.89
C VAL A 313 -0.06 1.31 6.44
N MET A 314 -0.32 2.50 5.89
CA MET A 314 0.73 3.33 5.29
C MET A 314 0.82 4.72 5.90
N LEU A 315 2.04 5.09 6.30
CA LEU A 315 2.44 6.42 6.73
C LEU A 315 2.99 7.21 5.54
N SER A 316 2.51 8.44 5.37
CA SER A 316 2.80 9.33 4.25
C SER A 316 3.74 10.47 4.67
N GLY A 317 3.19 11.66 4.93
CA GLY A 317 3.97 12.82 5.35
C GLY A 317 4.59 12.64 6.74
N GLU A 318 3.97 11.80 7.58
CA GLU A 318 4.37 11.53 8.95
C GLU A 318 5.82 11.02 9.05
N THR A 319 6.22 10.12 8.15
CA THR A 319 7.60 9.59 8.09
C THR A 319 8.47 10.30 7.07
N ALA A 320 7.89 10.83 6.00
CA ALA A 320 8.66 11.46 4.92
C ALA A 320 9.19 12.84 5.30
N SER A 321 8.39 13.66 5.98
CA SER A 321 8.71 15.07 6.28
C SER A 321 8.29 15.52 7.68
N GLY A 322 7.72 14.61 8.49
CA GLY A 322 7.28 14.90 9.85
C GLY A 322 8.43 15.11 10.83
N LYS A 323 8.13 15.79 11.94
CA LYS A 323 9.07 16.05 13.05
C LYS A 323 9.32 14.82 13.92
N TYR A 324 8.41 13.83 13.87
CA TYR A 324 8.40 12.67 14.77
C TYR A 324 8.28 11.34 14.01
N PRO A 325 9.17 11.05 13.02
CA PRO A 325 9.01 9.89 12.15
C PRO A 325 9.10 8.56 12.93
N ILE A 326 10.02 8.46 13.91
CA ILE A 326 10.24 7.24 14.69
C ILE A 326 9.06 7.01 15.67
N GLU A 327 8.63 8.06 16.36
CA GLU A 327 7.51 8.01 17.30
C GLU A 327 6.19 7.66 16.60
N THR A 328 6.02 8.14 15.37
CA THR A 328 4.85 7.79 14.53
C THR A 328 4.81 6.29 14.28
N VAL A 329 5.93 5.67 13.86
CA VAL A 329 5.97 4.22 13.62
C VAL A 329 5.73 3.44 14.92
N ARG A 330 6.33 3.85 16.03
CA ARG A 330 6.09 3.22 17.35
C ARG A 330 4.62 3.29 17.77
N THR A 331 3.98 4.43 17.53
CA THR A 331 2.56 4.65 17.83
C THR A 331 1.68 3.79 16.93
N MET A 332 1.95 3.76 15.63
CA MET A 332 1.27 2.90 14.66
C MET A 332 1.35 1.43 15.10
N THR A 333 2.55 0.95 15.43
CA THR A 333 2.77 -0.40 15.94
C THR A 333 1.97 -0.68 17.21
N SER A 334 1.95 0.24 18.17
CA SER A 334 1.21 0.07 19.43
C SER A 334 -0.30 -0.04 19.20
N ILE A 335 -0.86 0.76 18.28
CA ILE A 335 -2.28 0.70 17.92
C ILE A 335 -2.60 -0.63 17.25
N ILE A 336 -1.77 -1.08 16.30
CA ILE A 336 -1.93 -2.37 15.62
C ILE A 336 -1.97 -3.50 16.64
N GLN A 337 -1.00 -3.55 17.56
CA GLN A 337 -0.93 -4.60 18.59
C GLN A 337 -2.18 -4.59 19.48
N ALA A 338 -2.59 -3.41 19.96
CA ALA A 338 -3.80 -3.30 20.78
C ALA A 338 -5.06 -3.76 20.04
N ALA A 339 -5.19 -3.45 18.73
CA ALA A 339 -6.30 -3.91 17.91
C ALA A 339 -6.27 -5.44 17.71
N GLU A 340 -5.11 -6.01 17.38
CA GLU A 340 -4.91 -7.44 17.13
C GLU A 340 -5.08 -8.32 18.39
N GLU A 341 -4.79 -7.78 19.57
CA GLU A 341 -4.96 -8.46 20.85
C GLU A 341 -6.41 -8.37 21.40
N SER A 342 -7.26 -7.52 20.81
CA SER A 342 -8.63 -7.34 21.27
C SER A 342 -9.48 -8.61 21.04
N GLU A 343 -10.31 -8.98 22.01
CA GLU A 343 -11.22 -10.13 21.86
C GLU A 343 -12.24 -9.91 20.73
N ILE A 344 -12.58 -8.65 20.42
CA ILE A 344 -13.43 -8.30 19.27
C ILE A 344 -12.76 -8.79 17.98
N TYR A 345 -11.50 -8.44 17.75
CA TYR A 345 -10.75 -8.87 16.58
C TYR A 345 -10.56 -10.39 16.54
N LEU A 346 -10.14 -10.98 17.66
CA LEU A 346 -9.91 -12.43 17.75
C LEU A 346 -11.20 -13.24 17.54
N SER A 347 -12.33 -12.77 18.06
CA SER A 347 -13.64 -13.40 17.84
C SER A 347 -14.06 -13.31 16.38
N HIS A 348 -13.84 -12.15 15.74
CA HIS A 348 -14.10 -11.98 14.31
C HIS A 348 -13.32 -13.00 13.49
N LEU A 349 -12.00 -13.10 13.70
CA LEU A 349 -11.15 -14.10 13.02
C LEU A 349 -11.60 -15.55 13.24
N ARG A 350 -12.03 -15.92 14.45
CA ARG A 350 -12.56 -17.26 14.75
C ARG A 350 -13.90 -17.55 14.07
N SER A 351 -14.71 -16.51 13.87
CA SER A 351 -16.06 -16.59 13.30
C SER A 351 -16.10 -16.44 11.78
N MET A 352 -14.98 -16.11 11.13
CA MET A 352 -14.88 -16.04 9.68
C MET A 352 -15.14 -17.44 9.10
N ASP A 353 -16.39 -17.73 8.77
CA ASP A 353 -16.75 -18.91 8.00
C ASP A 353 -16.39 -18.65 6.54
N ARG A 354 -15.37 -19.37 6.07
CA ARG A 354 -14.84 -19.24 4.71
C ARG A 354 -15.22 -20.44 3.84
N SER A 355 -16.23 -21.20 4.26
CA SER A 355 -16.74 -22.36 3.52
C SER A 355 -17.32 -22.02 2.14
N GLU A 356 -17.65 -20.76 1.85
CA GLU A 356 -18.20 -20.33 0.55
C GLU A 356 -17.13 -20.15 -0.55
N PHE A 357 -15.83 -20.29 -0.24
CA PHE A 357 -14.73 -20.03 -1.18
C PHE A 357 -14.11 -21.31 -1.77
N GLU A 358 -14.93 -22.36 -2.00
CA GLU A 358 -14.51 -23.67 -2.55
C GLU A 358 -13.91 -23.54 -3.96
N VAL A 359 -12.63 -23.19 -4.02
CA VAL A 359 -11.77 -23.39 -5.18
C VAL A 359 -10.64 -24.30 -4.71
N GLU A 360 -10.26 -25.29 -5.53
CA GLU A 360 -9.15 -26.22 -5.25
C GLU A 360 -7.89 -25.49 -4.74
N ARG A 361 -7.68 -24.26 -5.25
CA ARG A 361 -6.64 -23.31 -4.87
C ARG A 361 -6.53 -23.05 -3.36
N THR A 362 -7.66 -22.81 -2.69
CA THR A 362 -7.71 -22.31 -1.30
C THR A 362 -7.88 -23.43 -0.28
N ALA A 363 -8.24 -24.65 -0.75
CA ALA A 363 -8.51 -25.81 0.08
C ALA A 363 -7.35 -26.17 1.03
N LEU A 364 -6.11 -26.11 0.54
CA LEU A 364 -4.94 -26.43 1.38
C LEU A 364 -4.64 -25.37 2.42
N GLY A 365 -4.86 -24.09 2.11
CA GLY A 365 -4.72 -23.01 3.10
C GLY A 365 -5.75 -23.15 4.22
N SER A 366 -7.00 -23.44 3.85
CA SER A 366 -8.09 -23.70 4.80
C SER A 366 -7.80 -24.92 5.68
N ALA A 367 -7.36 -26.02 5.05
CA ALA A 367 -6.98 -27.23 5.78
C ALA A 367 -5.80 -26.96 6.74
N ALA A 368 -4.79 -26.20 6.33
CA ALA A 368 -3.66 -25.86 7.18
C ALA A 368 -4.09 -25.02 8.40
N GLU A 369 -4.96 -24.02 8.21
CA GLU A 369 -5.57 -23.25 9.32
C GLU A 369 -6.32 -24.18 10.28
N SER A 370 -7.24 -24.97 9.75
CA SER A 370 -8.14 -25.83 10.53
C SER A 370 -7.37 -26.89 11.33
N ILE A 371 -6.37 -27.53 10.71
CA ILE A 371 -5.47 -28.46 11.37
C ILE A 371 -4.67 -27.74 12.47
N SER A 372 -4.09 -26.57 12.15
CA SER A 372 -3.27 -25.81 13.12
C SER A 372 -4.06 -25.43 14.37
N ARG A 373 -5.34 -25.08 14.20
CA ARG A 373 -6.25 -24.77 15.29
C ARG A 373 -6.62 -26.02 16.08
N SER A 374 -7.02 -27.10 15.38
CA SER A 374 -7.49 -28.34 16.00
C SER A 374 -6.44 -29.03 16.86
N ILE A 375 -5.18 -29.03 16.42
CA ILE A 375 -4.06 -29.63 17.17
C ILE A 375 -3.34 -28.63 18.08
N ASN A 376 -3.83 -27.39 18.15
CA ASN A 376 -3.18 -26.28 18.84
C ASN A 376 -1.69 -26.15 18.45
N ALA A 377 -1.39 -26.21 17.15
CA ALA A 377 -0.05 -26.09 16.61
C ALA A 377 0.61 -24.78 17.10
N LYS A 378 1.93 -24.81 17.22
CA LYS A 378 2.72 -23.67 17.64
C LYS A 378 2.84 -22.62 16.54
N ALA A 379 2.91 -23.05 15.27
CA ALA A 379 3.03 -22.19 14.10
C ALA A 379 2.60 -22.92 12.82
N ILE A 380 2.31 -22.15 11.78
CA ILE A 380 2.24 -22.60 10.39
C ILE A 380 3.58 -22.26 9.72
N ILE A 381 4.19 -23.24 9.07
CA ILE A 381 5.47 -23.11 8.37
C ILE A 381 5.22 -23.22 6.87
N ASN A 382 5.72 -22.26 6.11
CA ASN A 382 5.71 -22.33 4.65
C ASN A 382 7.12 -22.54 4.13
N PHE A 383 7.28 -23.48 3.19
CA PHE A 383 8.42 -23.44 2.28
C PHE A 383 7.92 -22.98 0.92
N THR A 384 8.53 -21.92 0.38
CA THR A 384 8.00 -21.26 -0.80
C THR A 384 9.10 -20.69 -1.69
N ARG A 385 8.87 -20.76 -3.01
CA ARG A 385 9.75 -20.16 -4.01
C ARG A 385 9.23 -18.82 -4.51
N SER A 386 7.93 -18.67 -4.66
CA SER A 386 7.27 -17.46 -5.18
C SER A 386 6.57 -16.62 -4.10
N GLY A 387 6.43 -17.15 -2.87
CA GLY A 387 5.65 -16.54 -1.80
C GLY A 387 4.19 -17.02 -1.77
N TYR A 388 3.77 -17.80 -2.76
CA TYR A 388 2.37 -18.20 -2.93
C TYR A 388 1.78 -18.99 -1.75
N SER A 389 2.50 -19.99 -1.22
CA SER A 389 2.07 -20.74 -0.01
C SER A 389 1.89 -19.83 1.21
N SER A 390 2.74 -18.81 1.32
CA SER A 390 2.64 -17.81 2.39
C SER A 390 1.42 -16.93 2.22
N LEU A 391 1.10 -16.54 0.98
CA LEU A 391 -0.11 -15.78 0.68
C LEU A 391 -1.37 -16.59 1.02
N LEU A 392 -1.42 -17.87 0.63
CA LEU A 392 -2.51 -18.77 1.01
C LEU A 392 -2.63 -18.88 2.53
N SER A 393 -1.53 -19.03 3.27
CA SER A 393 -1.59 -19.06 4.75
C SER A 393 -2.09 -17.73 5.33
N SER A 394 -1.63 -16.60 4.78
CA SER A 394 -2.02 -15.25 5.21
C SER A 394 -3.50 -14.96 4.95
N GLU A 395 -4.02 -15.42 3.81
CA GLU A 395 -5.41 -15.24 3.38
C GLU A 395 -6.37 -15.70 4.47
N PHE A 396 -6.14 -16.86 5.09
CA PHE A 396 -6.99 -17.42 6.16
C PHE A 396 -6.82 -16.78 7.53
N ARG A 397 -5.94 -15.78 7.67
CA ARG A 397 -5.71 -15.01 8.90
C ARG A 397 -5.58 -15.88 10.18
N PRO A 398 -4.74 -16.94 10.19
CA PRO A 398 -4.66 -17.89 11.29
C PRO A 398 -4.30 -17.20 12.60
N LEU A 399 -4.83 -17.69 13.72
CA LEU A 399 -4.39 -17.26 15.06
C LEU A 399 -2.95 -17.68 15.38
N LYS A 400 -2.37 -18.60 14.62
CA LYS A 400 -0.99 -19.06 14.79
C LYS A 400 -0.02 -18.22 13.95
N PRO A 401 1.21 -17.97 14.44
CA PRO A 401 2.24 -17.31 13.64
C PRO A 401 2.52 -18.06 12.34
N ILE A 402 2.84 -17.30 11.29
CA ILE A 402 3.23 -17.84 9.98
C ILE A 402 4.72 -17.56 9.78
N TYR A 403 5.52 -18.62 9.68
CA TYR A 403 6.95 -18.52 9.36
C TYR A 403 7.21 -19.07 7.97
N SER A 404 7.71 -18.23 7.07
CA SER A 404 7.86 -18.56 5.67
C SER A 404 9.32 -18.56 5.25
N PHE A 405 9.81 -19.69 4.76
CA PHE A 405 11.18 -19.89 4.33
C PHE A 405 11.27 -19.93 2.80
N THR A 406 12.20 -19.18 2.24
CA THR A 406 12.45 -19.10 0.79
C THR A 406 13.93 -19.03 0.48
N PRO A 407 14.41 -19.61 -0.65
CA PRO A 407 15.77 -19.41 -1.10
C PRO A 407 16.00 -18.07 -1.81
N PHE A 408 14.95 -17.28 -2.05
CA PHE A 408 15.04 -16.05 -2.84
C PHE A 408 14.76 -14.82 -1.99
N LEU A 409 15.77 -13.95 -1.87
CA LEU A 409 15.65 -12.71 -1.11
C LEU A 409 14.54 -11.80 -1.65
N GLY A 410 14.38 -11.68 -2.98
CA GLY A 410 13.26 -10.92 -3.58
C GLY A 410 11.88 -11.46 -3.17
N THR A 411 11.74 -12.77 -2.97
CA THR A 411 10.49 -13.36 -2.45
C THR A 411 10.29 -13.03 -0.98
N ALA A 412 11.34 -13.08 -0.16
CA ALA A 412 11.27 -12.68 1.25
C ALA A 412 10.87 -11.21 1.43
N ARG A 413 11.34 -10.33 0.53
CA ARG A 413 10.95 -8.92 0.48
C ARG A 413 9.50 -8.71 0.04
N LYS A 414 9.02 -9.41 -1.00
CA LYS A 414 7.60 -9.36 -1.38
C LYS A 414 6.68 -9.79 -0.23
N MET A 415 7.03 -10.86 0.47
CA MET A 415 6.25 -11.35 1.61
C MET A 415 6.15 -10.35 2.77
N GLN A 416 6.92 -9.25 2.79
CA GLN A 416 6.74 -8.20 3.78
C GLN A 416 5.38 -7.50 3.69
N LEU A 417 4.66 -7.62 2.56
CA LEU A 417 3.30 -7.11 2.42
C LEU A 417 2.23 -8.09 2.93
N TYR A 418 2.56 -9.36 3.16
CA TYR A 418 1.56 -10.38 3.49
C TYR A 418 1.29 -10.37 4.99
N TRP A 419 0.03 -10.16 5.38
CA TRP A 419 -0.37 -10.14 6.78
C TRP A 419 0.12 -11.36 7.57
N GLY A 420 0.68 -11.11 8.77
CA GLY A 420 1.07 -12.16 9.70
C GLY A 420 2.27 -13.04 9.28
N VAL A 421 2.81 -12.84 8.08
CA VAL A 421 3.95 -13.61 7.57
C VAL A 421 5.26 -13.00 8.08
N GLU A 422 6.09 -13.83 8.69
CA GLU A 422 7.51 -13.52 8.93
C GLU A 422 8.39 -14.37 8.00
N ALA A 423 9.17 -13.69 7.17
CA ALA A 423 9.96 -14.29 6.10
C ALA A 423 11.41 -14.56 6.52
N TYR A 424 11.93 -15.70 6.07
CA TYR A 424 13.31 -16.15 6.28
C TYR A 424 13.95 -16.55 4.96
N VAL A 425 15.17 -16.06 4.74
CA VAL A 425 16.00 -16.53 3.63
C VAL A 425 16.77 -17.78 4.08
N MET A 426 16.68 -18.84 3.30
CA MET A 426 17.39 -20.10 3.52
C MET A 426 18.24 -20.46 2.29
N PRO A 427 19.25 -21.34 2.41
CA PRO A 427 19.90 -21.90 1.24
C PRO A 427 18.92 -22.70 0.38
N MET A 428 19.14 -22.77 -0.92
CA MET A 428 18.39 -23.68 -1.79
C MET A 428 18.75 -25.13 -1.43
N MET A 429 17.74 -25.93 -1.13
CA MET A 429 17.87 -27.31 -0.68
C MET A 429 16.91 -28.20 -1.46
N ASP A 430 17.37 -29.39 -1.86
CA ASP A 430 16.58 -30.33 -2.66
C ASP A 430 15.84 -31.37 -1.80
N LYS A 431 16.26 -31.54 -0.54
CA LYS A 431 15.73 -32.54 0.38
C LYS A 431 14.93 -31.88 1.49
N PHE A 432 13.67 -32.26 1.57
CA PHE A 432 12.75 -31.77 2.58
C PHE A 432 13.21 -31.97 4.05
N PRO A 433 13.86 -33.09 4.44
CA PRO A 433 14.45 -33.21 5.77
C PRO A 433 15.50 -32.14 6.12
N ASP A 434 16.29 -31.70 5.14
CA ASP A 434 17.32 -30.66 5.34
C ASP A 434 16.66 -29.30 5.57
N MET A 435 15.57 -29.03 4.83
CA MET A 435 14.74 -27.83 5.01
C MET A 435 14.13 -27.77 6.42
N ILE A 436 13.59 -28.89 6.91
CA ILE A 436 13.05 -29.01 8.27
C ILE A 436 14.15 -28.77 9.31
N ALA A 437 15.34 -29.34 9.11
CA ALA A 437 16.47 -29.18 10.03
C ALA A 437 16.92 -27.71 10.11
N PHE A 438 17.01 -27.02 8.97
CA PHE A 438 17.33 -25.60 8.90
C PHE A 438 16.28 -24.76 9.62
N MET A 439 15.00 -24.92 9.26
CA MET A 439 13.88 -24.21 9.90
C MET A 439 13.87 -24.42 11.42
N SER A 440 14.01 -25.67 11.87
CA SER A 440 14.00 -26.02 13.29
C SER A 440 15.15 -25.35 14.04
N LYS A 441 16.36 -25.34 13.45
CA LYS A 441 17.52 -24.67 14.04
C LYS A 441 17.29 -23.16 14.16
N THR A 442 16.86 -22.51 13.08
CA THR A 442 16.63 -21.07 13.02
C THR A 442 15.58 -20.60 14.02
N LEU A 443 14.40 -21.22 14.03
CA LEU A 443 13.32 -20.81 14.92
C LEU A 443 13.59 -21.15 16.39
N LYS A 444 14.40 -22.18 16.68
CA LYS A 444 14.87 -22.45 18.04
C LYS A 444 15.88 -21.42 18.51
N SER A 445 16.84 -21.01 17.66
CA SER A 445 17.82 -19.98 18.05
C SER A 445 17.18 -18.62 18.32
N GLU A 446 16.02 -18.34 17.70
CA GLU A 446 15.24 -17.13 17.97
C GLU A 446 14.21 -17.30 19.10
N GLY A 447 14.15 -18.48 19.74
CA GLY A 447 13.21 -18.77 20.83
C GLY A 447 11.74 -18.87 20.42
N LYS A 448 11.45 -19.00 19.12
CA LYS A 448 10.09 -19.08 18.55
C LYS A 448 9.50 -20.48 18.63
N LEU A 449 10.36 -21.50 18.50
CA LEU A 449 10.01 -22.92 18.67
C LEU A 449 10.93 -23.59 19.69
N LYS A 450 10.43 -24.65 20.33
CA LYS A 450 11.21 -25.56 21.19
C LYS A 450 10.96 -27.02 20.82
N SER A 451 11.83 -27.91 21.30
CA SER A 451 11.61 -29.36 21.18
C SER A 451 10.27 -29.75 21.80
N GLY A 452 9.51 -30.58 21.08
CA GLY A 452 8.17 -31.01 21.46
C GLY A 452 7.04 -30.19 20.86
N ASP A 453 7.30 -28.97 20.37
CA ASP A 453 6.30 -28.17 19.68
C ASP A 453 5.82 -28.88 18.40
N ILE A 454 4.54 -28.71 18.07
CA ILE A 454 3.93 -29.25 16.85
C ILE A 454 3.71 -28.09 15.89
N VAL A 455 4.08 -28.26 14.63
CA VAL A 455 3.86 -27.28 13.56
C VAL A 455 3.11 -27.90 12.40
N VAL A 456 2.42 -27.06 11.63
CA VAL A 456 1.80 -27.46 10.35
C VAL A 456 2.66 -26.88 9.23
N ILE A 457 3.15 -27.72 8.33
CA ILE A 457 3.97 -27.33 7.19
C ILE A 457 3.09 -27.36 5.94
N LEU A 458 3.13 -26.27 5.16
CA LEU A 458 2.48 -26.11 3.87
C LEU A 458 3.54 -25.77 2.81
N SER A 459 3.59 -26.53 1.71
CA SER A 459 4.55 -26.27 0.62
C SER A 459 4.13 -26.98 -0.67
N GLY A 460 4.76 -26.59 -1.78
CA GLY A 460 4.76 -27.38 -3.02
C GLY A 460 5.80 -28.48 -2.98
N ALA A 461 5.61 -29.58 -3.70
CA ALA A 461 6.52 -30.72 -3.69
C ALA A 461 7.94 -30.31 -4.08
N PRO A 462 8.98 -30.90 -3.46
CA PRO A 462 10.36 -30.64 -3.86
C PRO A 462 10.57 -30.87 -5.37
N GLY A 463 11.03 -29.84 -6.09
CA GLY A 463 11.19 -29.88 -7.55
C GLY A 463 9.95 -29.53 -8.38
N SER A 464 8.83 -29.15 -7.75
CA SER A 464 7.63 -28.69 -8.46
C SER A 464 7.82 -27.32 -9.12
N VAL A 465 6.94 -27.03 -10.09
CA VAL A 465 6.86 -25.73 -10.76
C VAL A 465 6.51 -24.64 -9.72
N ALA A 466 6.99 -23.41 -9.91
CA ALA A 466 6.61 -22.29 -9.07
C ALA A 466 5.07 -22.08 -9.08
N GLN A 467 4.51 -21.65 -7.94
CA GLN A 467 3.07 -21.38 -7.74
C GLN A 467 2.14 -22.59 -7.53
N THR A 468 2.65 -23.80 -7.29
CA THR A 468 1.83 -24.92 -6.81
C THR A 468 2.03 -25.14 -5.30
N VAL A 469 0.94 -25.50 -4.62
CA VAL A 469 0.95 -26.04 -3.26
C VAL A 469 0.18 -27.35 -3.33
N ASP A 470 0.80 -28.44 -2.87
CA ASP A 470 0.28 -29.79 -3.09
C ASP A 470 0.43 -30.68 -1.85
N PHE A 471 1.10 -30.22 -0.78
CA PHE A 471 1.25 -31.01 0.44
C PHE A 471 1.09 -30.21 1.73
N ILE A 472 0.53 -30.90 2.74
CA ILE A 472 0.45 -30.47 4.14
C ILE A 472 1.07 -31.56 5.02
N GLN A 473 1.88 -31.17 6.00
CA GLN A 473 2.46 -32.09 6.98
C GLN A 473 2.36 -31.57 8.41
N ILE A 474 1.89 -32.41 9.33
CA ILE A 474 2.04 -32.16 10.76
C ILE A 474 3.42 -32.66 11.19
N HIS A 475 4.24 -31.79 11.78
CA HIS A 475 5.59 -32.12 12.21
C HIS A 475 5.82 -31.78 13.67
N LYS A 476 6.42 -32.72 14.42
CA LYS A 476 6.83 -32.49 15.81
C LYS A 476 8.33 -32.15 15.84
N ILE A 477 8.64 -30.97 16.36
CA ILE A 477 10.01 -30.47 16.47
C ILE A 477 10.80 -31.37 17.43
N LYS A 478 11.90 -31.94 16.93
CA LYS A 478 12.83 -32.79 17.70
C LYS A 478 13.79 -31.96 18.51
#